data_AF-A0A235AGZ7-F1
#
_entry.id   AF-A0A235AGZ7-F1
#
_cell.length_a   1.000
_cell.length_b   1.000
_cell.length_c   1.000
_cell.angle_alpha   90.00
_cell.angle_beta   90.00
_cell.angle_gamma   90.00
#
_symmetry.space_group_name_H-M   'P 1'
#
loop_
_entity.id
_entity.type
_entity.pdbx_description
1 polymer ?
#
loop_
_entity_poly.entity_id
_entity_poly.type
_entity_poly.pdbx_seq_one_letter_code
_entity_poly.pdbx_strand_id
1 'polypeptide(L)'
;MAVISTRAGHESAASGYREHAAQIAGASDGMVLSDLRWTEAFSVAVSGATEIAAEIFAEVTRDARRRGYGLAADLAMLASLYIHYDPELAAQVADPPQRLGGSMYEIFLEARAAAHAQDPARVEAAARGLRSEGMAAEALKYFNLAAHLYRDHGDNDRAAACREAARELADTNVRRTRRDRTAMLLTPREREIVQLIAADMSNGDIAAKLVLSVRTVENHIRNIRRKTGASTRGEIVALASTNKR
;
A
#
# COMPACT_ATOMS: atom_id res chain seq x y z
N MET A 1 10.92 7.26 -0.62
CA MET A 1 11.60 6.46 -1.66
C MET A 1 12.48 5.35 -1.07
N ALA A 2 13.34 5.61 -0.07
CA ALA A 2 14.15 4.60 0.59
C ALA A 2 13.37 3.36 1.10
N VAL A 3 12.23 3.60 1.77
CA VAL A 3 11.35 2.54 2.29
C VAL A 3 10.79 1.65 1.17
N ILE A 4 10.41 2.24 0.04
CA ILE A 4 9.89 1.52 -1.13
C ILE A 4 11.00 0.67 -1.76
N SER A 5 12.21 1.21 -1.91
CA SER A 5 13.37 0.47 -2.42
C SER A 5 13.79 -0.68 -1.51
N THR A 6 13.69 -0.50 -0.19
CA THR A 6 13.99 -1.56 0.79
C THR A 6 12.99 -2.71 0.66
N ARG A 7 11.69 -2.41 0.59
CA ARG A 7 10.64 -3.43 0.40
C ARG A 7 10.74 -4.16 -0.95
N ALA A 8 11.39 -3.55 -1.94
CA ALA A 8 11.63 -4.15 -3.25
C ALA A 8 12.96 -4.93 -3.34
N GLY A 9 13.74 -5.02 -2.25
CA GLY A 9 15.04 -5.71 -2.23
C GLY A 9 16.17 -4.93 -2.94
N HIS A 10 16.00 -3.63 -3.17
CA HIS A 10 16.98 -2.78 -3.84
C HIS A 10 17.85 -2.03 -2.81
N GLU A 11 18.75 -2.75 -2.13
CA GLU A 11 19.52 -2.22 -0.99
C GLU A 11 20.40 -1.01 -1.34
N SER A 12 21.07 -1.03 -2.50
CA SER A 12 21.93 0.08 -2.96
C SER A 12 21.12 1.36 -3.19
N ALA A 13 19.94 1.26 -3.80
CA ALA A 13 19.04 2.41 -3.99
C ALA A 13 18.49 2.93 -2.65
N ALA A 14 18.16 2.01 -1.72
CA ALA A 14 17.72 2.39 -0.38
C ALA A 14 18.82 3.14 0.40
N SER A 15 20.09 2.75 0.23
CA SER A 15 21.24 3.47 0.82
C SER A 15 21.40 4.87 0.24
N GLY A 16 21.38 5.01 -1.09
CA GLY A 16 21.52 6.32 -1.74
C GLY A 16 20.41 7.31 -1.37
N TYR A 17 19.17 6.84 -1.21
CA TYR A 17 18.08 7.69 -0.73
C TYR A 17 18.25 8.12 0.74
N ARG A 18 18.86 7.27 1.59
CA ARG A 18 19.14 7.61 2.99
C ARG A 18 20.23 8.67 3.10
N GLU A 19 21.33 8.51 2.36
CA GLU A 19 22.41 9.51 2.30
C GLU A 19 21.91 10.87 1.81
N HIS A 20 21.09 10.88 0.76
CA HIS A 20 20.51 12.11 0.25
C HIS A 20 19.54 12.77 1.24
N ALA A 21 18.73 11.97 1.95
CA ALA A 21 17.86 12.49 3.01
C ALA A 21 18.68 13.11 4.15
N ALA A 22 19.82 12.50 4.53
CA ALA A 22 20.68 13.02 5.59
C ALA A 22 21.27 14.40 5.26
N GLN A 23 21.52 14.69 3.98
CA GLN A 23 22.02 15.98 3.52
C GLN A 23 20.99 17.12 3.61
N ILE A 24 19.70 16.80 3.70
CA ILE A 24 18.59 17.77 3.76
C ILE A 24 17.88 17.79 5.13
N ALA A 25 18.33 16.96 6.07
CA ALA A 25 17.79 16.89 7.42
C ALA A 25 18.05 18.20 8.18
N GLY A 26 17.00 18.77 8.77
CA GLY A 26 17.04 20.08 9.44
C GLY A 26 16.71 21.29 8.55
N ALA A 27 16.52 21.11 7.23
CA ALA A 27 16.09 22.21 6.34
C ALA A 27 14.58 22.46 6.36
N SER A 28 13.79 21.60 7.01
CA SER A 28 12.34 21.74 7.17
C SER A 28 11.95 21.39 8.60
N ASP A 29 11.91 22.40 9.45
CA ASP A 29 11.54 22.28 10.87
C ASP A 29 10.06 21.95 11.12
N GLY A 30 9.24 21.85 10.05
CA GLY A 30 7.79 21.79 10.15
C GLY A 30 7.11 20.52 9.64
N MET A 31 7.81 19.63 8.91
CA MET A 31 7.15 18.45 8.33
C MET A 31 7.58 17.15 9.00
N VAL A 32 6.61 16.45 9.57
CA VAL A 32 6.69 15.10 10.18
C VAL A 32 7.50 14.10 9.35
N LEU A 33 7.44 14.22 8.02
CA LEU A 33 8.06 13.28 7.08
C LEU A 33 9.52 13.62 6.70
N SER A 34 10.09 14.73 7.19
CA SER A 34 11.50 15.10 6.96
C SER A 34 12.45 14.61 8.06
N ASP A 35 11.92 14.14 9.19
CA ASP A 35 12.72 13.55 10.27
C ASP A 35 13.27 12.18 9.82
N LEU A 36 14.60 12.06 9.76
CA LEU A 36 15.30 10.86 9.29
C LEU A 36 14.93 9.60 10.07
N ARG A 37 14.52 9.76 11.34
CA ARG A 37 14.12 8.66 12.21
C ARG A 37 12.92 7.90 11.65
N TRP A 38 12.06 8.54 10.84
CA TRP A 38 11.00 7.83 10.10
C TRP A 38 11.58 6.82 9.12
N THR A 39 12.59 7.21 8.36
CA THR A 39 13.23 6.33 7.37
C THR A 39 13.99 5.21 8.08
N GLU A 40 14.70 5.55 9.15
CA GLU A 40 15.42 4.58 9.99
C GLU A 40 14.47 3.54 10.58
N ALA A 41 13.42 3.96 11.26
CA ALA A 41 12.44 3.06 11.88
C ALA A 41 11.81 2.10 10.86
N PHE A 42 11.42 2.59 9.67
CA PHE A 42 10.91 1.70 8.63
C PHE A 42 11.96 0.70 8.10
N SER A 43 13.23 1.12 7.96
CA SER A 43 14.30 0.21 7.56
C SER A 43 14.57 -0.88 8.61
N VAL A 44 14.58 -0.49 9.89
CA VAL A 44 14.74 -1.41 11.03
C VAL A 44 13.55 -2.39 11.09
N ALA A 45 12.31 -1.89 10.91
CA ALA A 45 11.12 -2.72 10.89
C ALA A 45 11.12 -3.74 9.75
N VAL A 46 11.59 -3.37 8.55
CA VAL A 46 11.73 -4.30 7.41
C VAL A 46 12.76 -5.40 7.71
N SER A 47 13.76 -5.10 8.54
CA SER A 47 14.77 -6.07 8.97
C SER A 47 14.26 -7.00 10.09
N GLY A 48 13.01 -6.83 10.54
CA GLY A 48 12.37 -7.68 11.55
C GLY A 48 12.49 -7.19 12.99
N ALA A 49 13.30 -6.16 13.26
CA ALA A 49 13.48 -5.59 14.60
C ALA A 49 12.36 -4.59 14.93
N THR A 50 11.12 -5.08 15.01
CA THR A 50 9.92 -4.23 15.14
C THR A 50 9.87 -3.44 16.45
N GLU A 51 10.34 -4.00 17.56
CA GLU A 51 10.43 -3.33 18.86
C GLU A 51 11.34 -2.09 18.80
N ILE A 52 12.53 -2.24 18.22
CA ILE A 52 13.49 -1.14 18.06
C ILE A 52 12.90 -0.05 17.16
N ALA A 53 12.28 -0.44 16.05
CA ALA A 53 11.61 0.51 15.17
C ALA A 53 10.45 1.26 15.85
N ALA A 54 9.70 0.58 16.72
CA ALA A 54 8.62 1.18 17.48
C ALA A 54 9.13 2.19 18.53
N GLU A 55 10.25 1.89 19.19
CA GLU A 55 10.88 2.83 20.14
C GLU A 55 11.38 4.10 19.43
N ILE A 56 11.97 3.97 18.23
CA ILE A 56 12.36 5.14 17.43
C ILE A 56 11.15 6.05 17.16
N PHE A 57 9.99 5.46 16.84
CA PHE A 57 8.77 6.25 16.68
C PHE A 57 8.25 6.84 17.99
N ALA A 58 8.37 6.13 19.12
CA ALA A 58 8.02 6.64 20.43
C ALA A 58 8.89 7.86 20.82
N GLU A 59 10.17 7.85 20.48
CA GLU A 59 11.07 9.01 20.63
C GLU A 59 10.62 10.21 19.79
N VAL A 60 10.31 9.98 18.51
CA VAL A 60 9.77 11.02 17.61
C VAL A 60 8.48 11.60 18.19
N THR A 61 7.59 10.77 18.73
CA THR A 61 6.36 11.21 19.40
C THR A 61 6.67 12.11 20.59
N ARG A 62 7.57 11.69 21.49
CA ARG A 62 7.97 12.48 22.67
C ARG A 62 8.55 13.84 22.27
N ASP A 63 9.40 13.88 21.25
CA ASP A 63 9.99 15.12 20.72
C ASP A 63 8.95 16.06 20.12
N ALA A 64 8.07 15.53 19.27
CA ALA A 64 7.01 16.31 18.65
C ALA A 64 6.07 16.90 19.71
N ARG A 65 5.70 16.14 20.76
CA ARG A 65 4.91 16.67 21.88
C ARG A 65 5.63 17.81 22.61
N ARG A 66 6.91 17.65 22.94
CA ARG A 66 7.71 18.70 23.62
C ARG A 66 7.75 20.01 22.82
N ARG A 67 7.73 19.91 21.49
CA ARG A 67 7.75 21.06 20.57
C ARG A 67 6.36 21.62 20.27
N GLY A 68 5.28 21.05 20.84
CA GLY A 68 3.90 21.47 20.60
C GLY A 68 3.30 20.97 19.28
N TYR A 69 3.96 20.04 18.57
CA TYR A 69 3.49 19.49 17.31
C TYR A 69 2.56 18.29 17.54
N GLY A 70 1.33 18.58 17.98
CA GLY A 70 0.33 17.57 18.34
C GLY A 70 0.09 16.52 17.26
N LEU A 71 -0.25 16.96 16.04
CA LEU A 71 -0.56 16.08 14.90
C LEU A 71 0.63 15.17 14.52
N ALA A 72 1.85 15.72 14.58
CA ALA A 72 3.07 14.98 14.27
C ALA A 72 3.34 13.87 15.28
N ALA A 73 3.14 14.18 16.55
CA ALA A 73 3.25 13.21 17.63
C ALA A 73 2.20 12.10 17.50
N ASP A 74 0.96 12.44 17.13
CA ASP A 74 -0.11 11.45 16.93
C ASP A 74 0.24 10.51 15.76
N LEU A 75 0.75 11.04 14.65
CA LEU A 75 1.18 10.23 13.49
C LEU A 75 2.35 9.30 13.82
N ALA A 76 3.37 9.80 14.53
CA ALA A 76 4.50 8.99 14.97
C ALA A 76 4.05 7.89 15.96
N MET A 77 3.11 8.21 16.85
CA MET A 77 2.57 7.24 17.81
C MET A 77 1.84 6.10 17.09
N LEU A 78 1.01 6.44 16.11
CA LEU A 78 0.31 5.45 15.29
C LEU A 78 1.28 4.61 14.45
N ALA A 79 2.36 5.21 13.94
CA ALA A 79 3.39 4.48 13.22
C ALA A 79 4.11 3.46 14.13
N SER A 80 4.37 3.82 15.40
CA SER A 80 4.90 2.91 16.42
C SER A 80 3.99 1.71 16.63
N LEU A 81 2.71 1.96 16.98
CA LEU A 81 1.69 0.92 17.21
C LEU A 81 1.41 0.04 15.99
N TYR A 82 1.54 0.61 14.80
CA TYR A 82 1.41 -0.14 13.56
C TYR A 82 2.60 -1.08 13.33
N ILE A 83 3.82 -0.71 13.72
CA ILE A 83 4.99 -1.56 13.55
C ILE A 83 5.03 -2.64 14.63
N HIS A 84 4.81 -2.25 15.88
CA HIS A 84 4.78 -3.13 17.04
C HIS A 84 3.62 -2.70 17.95
N TYR A 85 2.69 -3.61 18.21
CA TYR A 85 1.55 -3.29 19.06
C TYR A 85 1.96 -3.34 20.53
N ASP A 86 1.80 -2.23 21.23
CA ASP A 86 1.97 -2.10 22.67
C ASP A 86 0.61 -1.75 23.29
N PRO A 87 0.05 -2.59 24.17
CA PRO A 87 -1.26 -2.36 24.78
C PRO A 87 -1.28 -1.17 25.75
N GLU A 88 -0.18 -0.90 26.47
CA GLU A 88 -0.11 0.24 27.39
C GLU A 88 -0.06 1.54 26.61
N LEU A 89 0.75 1.57 25.55
CA LEU A 89 0.82 2.70 24.64
C LEU A 89 -0.53 2.92 23.94
N ALA A 90 -1.17 1.84 23.46
CA ALA A 90 -2.49 1.89 22.83
C ALA A 90 -3.59 2.40 23.78
N ALA A 91 -3.51 2.13 25.08
CA ALA A 91 -4.44 2.67 26.06
C ALA A 91 -4.22 4.18 26.34
N GLN A 92 -2.98 4.67 26.17
CA GLN A 92 -2.63 6.09 26.32
C GLN A 92 -3.03 6.94 25.10
N VAL A 93 -3.40 6.28 24.01
CA VAL A 93 -3.89 6.90 22.76
C VAL A 93 -5.33 7.38 22.98
N ALA A 94 -5.46 8.53 23.66
CA ALA A 94 -6.75 9.21 23.85
C ALA A 94 -7.13 9.98 22.57
N ASP A 95 -8.16 9.52 21.86
CA ASP A 95 -8.84 10.23 20.77
C ASP A 95 -8.05 10.65 19.49
N PRO A 96 -6.99 9.96 19.02
CA PRO A 96 -6.45 10.26 17.69
C PRO A 96 -7.38 9.93 16.51
N PRO A 97 -8.33 8.96 16.54
CA PRO A 97 -9.20 8.70 15.40
C PRO A 97 -9.98 9.91 14.89
N GLN A 98 -10.35 10.82 15.80
CA GLN A 98 -11.20 11.97 15.48
C GLN A 98 -10.40 13.18 14.97
N ARG A 99 -9.11 13.29 15.32
CA ARG A 99 -8.23 14.40 14.89
C ARG A 99 -7.43 14.09 13.63
N LEU A 100 -7.23 12.80 13.32
CA LEU A 100 -6.51 12.32 12.14
C LEU A 100 -7.41 11.74 11.04
N GLY A 101 -8.73 11.74 11.24
CA GLY A 101 -9.71 11.57 10.17
C GLY A 101 -10.11 10.13 9.85
N GLY A 102 -10.67 9.40 10.82
CA GLY A 102 -11.75 8.44 10.54
C GLY A 102 -11.53 6.97 10.89
N SER A 103 -12.55 6.17 10.53
CA SER A 103 -12.75 4.73 10.78
C SER A 103 -11.51 3.87 10.52
N MET A 104 -10.63 4.29 9.61
CA MET A 104 -9.43 3.57 9.21
C MET A 104 -8.48 3.27 10.38
N TYR A 105 -8.16 4.26 11.21
CA TYR A 105 -7.19 4.08 12.31
C TYR A 105 -7.79 3.25 13.46
N GLU A 106 -9.08 3.39 13.71
CA GLU A 106 -9.82 2.54 14.67
C GLU A 106 -9.77 1.08 14.23
N ILE A 107 -10.06 0.81 12.96
CA ILE A 107 -10.02 -0.54 12.40
C ILE A 107 -8.60 -1.12 12.51
N PHE A 108 -7.55 -0.32 12.28
CA PHE A 108 -6.17 -0.79 12.42
C PHE A 108 -5.79 -1.15 13.85
N LEU A 109 -6.10 -0.29 14.81
CA LEU A 109 -5.80 -0.54 16.22
C LEU A 109 -6.59 -1.74 16.72
N GLU A 110 -7.87 -1.86 16.34
CA GLU A 110 -8.68 -3.03 16.66
C GLU A 110 -8.10 -4.31 16.05
N ALA A 111 -7.63 -4.29 14.80
CA ALA A 111 -7.00 -5.45 14.17
C ALA A 111 -5.76 -5.92 14.94
N ARG A 112 -4.94 -4.97 15.43
CA ARG A 112 -3.74 -5.25 16.22
C ARG A 112 -4.08 -5.75 17.62
N ALA A 113 -5.02 -5.11 18.29
CA ALA A 113 -5.51 -5.51 19.61
C ALA A 113 -6.11 -6.92 19.58
N ALA A 114 -6.94 -7.22 18.59
CA ALA A 114 -7.53 -8.53 18.38
C ALA A 114 -6.48 -9.60 18.09
N ALA A 115 -5.47 -9.28 17.27
CA ALA A 115 -4.35 -10.17 16.98
C ALA A 115 -3.52 -10.45 18.25
N HIS A 116 -3.23 -9.43 19.07
CA HIS A 116 -2.53 -9.60 20.34
C HIS A 116 -3.34 -10.47 21.31
N ALA A 117 -4.65 -10.25 21.40
CA ALA A 117 -5.56 -11.04 22.23
C ALA A 117 -5.82 -12.46 21.67
N GLN A 118 -5.32 -12.78 20.47
CA GLN A 118 -5.55 -14.05 19.78
C GLN A 118 -7.05 -14.39 19.61
N ASP A 119 -7.90 -13.36 19.42
CA ASP A 119 -9.35 -13.54 19.22
C ASP A 119 -9.66 -13.67 17.72
N PRO A 120 -9.99 -14.87 17.21
CA PRO A 120 -10.20 -15.08 15.78
C PRO A 120 -11.39 -14.30 15.22
N ALA A 121 -12.46 -14.10 16.01
CA ALA A 121 -13.67 -13.43 15.55
C ALA A 121 -13.44 -11.92 15.40
N ARG A 122 -12.74 -11.32 16.37
CA ARG A 122 -12.36 -9.90 16.29
C ARG A 122 -11.34 -9.65 15.18
N VAL A 123 -10.36 -10.54 14.99
CA VAL A 123 -9.39 -10.44 13.88
C VAL A 123 -10.10 -10.48 12.53
N GLU A 124 -11.06 -11.39 12.35
CA GLU A 124 -11.83 -11.48 11.12
C GLU A 124 -12.70 -10.24 10.88
N ALA A 125 -13.38 -9.73 11.92
CA ALA A 125 -14.20 -8.52 11.81
C ALA A 125 -13.35 -7.32 11.37
N ALA A 126 -12.17 -7.15 11.98
CA ALA A 126 -11.22 -6.11 11.61
C ALA A 126 -10.71 -6.29 10.16
N ALA A 127 -10.40 -7.52 9.73
CA ALA A 127 -10.01 -7.81 8.35
C ALA A 127 -11.10 -7.42 7.33
N ARG A 128 -12.38 -7.64 7.66
CA ARG A 128 -13.52 -7.22 6.84
C ARG A 128 -13.63 -5.70 6.77
N GLY A 129 -13.43 -5.00 7.89
CA GLY A 129 -13.37 -3.53 7.93
C GLY A 129 -12.25 -2.96 7.07
N LEU A 130 -11.04 -3.52 7.17
CA LEU A 130 -9.90 -3.13 6.33
C LEU A 130 -10.21 -3.35 4.84
N ARG A 131 -10.91 -4.43 4.50
CA ARG A 131 -11.33 -4.69 3.12
C ARG A 131 -12.32 -3.65 2.61
N SER A 132 -13.33 -3.26 3.41
CA SER A 132 -14.30 -2.23 2.99
C SER A 132 -13.65 -0.86 2.80
N GLU A 133 -12.61 -0.56 3.57
CA GLU A 133 -11.80 0.67 3.42
C GLU A 133 -10.78 0.57 2.26
N GLY A 134 -10.80 -0.49 1.46
CA GLY A 134 -9.92 -0.68 0.30
C GLY A 134 -8.48 -1.11 0.65
N MET A 135 -8.21 -1.48 1.90
CA MET A 135 -6.88 -1.85 2.40
C MET A 135 -6.58 -3.33 2.18
N ALA A 136 -6.65 -3.77 0.93
CA ALA A 136 -6.57 -5.18 0.55
C ALA A 136 -5.33 -5.91 1.09
N ALA A 137 -4.17 -5.26 1.11
CA ALA A 137 -2.92 -5.85 1.60
C ALA A 137 -2.94 -6.11 3.12
N GLU A 138 -3.61 -5.26 3.89
CA GLU A 138 -3.74 -5.43 5.34
C GLU A 138 -4.84 -6.43 5.67
N ALA A 139 -5.99 -6.31 5.02
CA ALA A 139 -7.07 -7.30 5.12
C ALA A 139 -6.57 -8.72 4.83
N LEU A 140 -5.74 -8.90 3.80
CA LEU A 140 -5.11 -10.18 3.46
C LEU A 140 -4.32 -10.79 4.63
N LYS A 141 -3.49 -9.99 5.32
CA LYS A 141 -2.70 -10.44 6.46
C LYS A 141 -3.60 -10.95 7.58
N TYR A 142 -4.62 -10.16 7.93
CA TYR A 142 -5.52 -10.50 9.03
C TYR A 142 -6.50 -11.63 8.70
N PHE A 143 -6.94 -11.79 7.45
CA PHE A 143 -7.69 -12.99 7.05
C PHE A 143 -6.84 -14.26 7.17
N ASN A 144 -5.55 -14.21 6.82
CA ASN A 144 -4.65 -15.35 7.02
C ASN A 144 -4.44 -15.65 8.51
N LEU A 145 -4.30 -14.62 9.35
CA LEU A 145 -4.19 -14.79 10.80
C LEU A 145 -5.47 -15.39 11.40
N ALA A 146 -6.65 -14.84 11.09
CA ALA A 146 -7.93 -15.38 11.54
C ALA A 146 -8.08 -16.86 11.11
N ALA A 147 -7.70 -17.19 9.87
CA ALA A 147 -7.73 -18.57 9.40
C ALA A 147 -6.79 -19.51 10.16
N HIS A 148 -5.67 -19.01 10.68
CA HIS A 148 -4.79 -19.78 11.56
C HIS A 148 -5.44 -19.98 12.92
N LEU A 149 -5.89 -18.90 13.56
CA LEU A 149 -6.50 -18.93 14.90
C LEU A 149 -7.76 -19.80 14.95
N TYR A 150 -8.66 -19.69 13.96
CA TYR A 150 -9.86 -20.55 13.89
C TYR A 150 -9.51 -22.02 13.78
N ARG A 151 -8.46 -22.37 13.03
CA ARG A 151 -8.00 -23.76 12.90
C ARG A 151 -7.44 -24.29 14.21
N ASP A 152 -6.67 -23.47 14.92
CA ASP A 152 -6.10 -23.82 16.22
C ASP A 152 -7.21 -24.02 17.27
N HIS A 153 -8.33 -23.30 17.12
CA HIS A 153 -9.55 -23.48 17.92
C HIS A 153 -10.49 -24.60 17.40
N GLY A 154 -10.12 -25.29 16.31
CA GLY A 154 -10.89 -26.40 15.74
C GLY A 154 -12.03 -26.03 14.78
N ASP A 155 -12.24 -24.74 14.50
CA ASP A 155 -13.26 -24.24 13.58
C ASP A 155 -12.73 -24.22 12.13
N ASN A 156 -12.76 -25.39 11.48
CA ASN A 156 -12.24 -25.55 10.13
C ASN A 156 -13.06 -24.81 9.06
N ASP A 157 -14.35 -24.61 9.28
CA ASP A 157 -15.26 -23.96 8.33
C ASP A 157 -14.97 -22.45 8.26
N ARG A 158 -14.89 -21.80 9.42
CA ARG A 158 -14.47 -20.38 9.48
C ARG A 158 -13.05 -20.20 8.98
N ALA A 159 -12.15 -21.12 9.31
CA ALA A 159 -10.79 -21.10 8.80
C ALA A 159 -10.74 -21.20 7.27
N ALA A 160 -11.59 -22.01 6.65
CA ALA A 160 -11.70 -22.13 5.20
C ALA A 160 -12.24 -20.84 4.56
N ALA A 161 -13.31 -20.26 5.12
CA ALA A 161 -13.88 -19.00 4.64
C ALA A 161 -12.87 -17.84 4.68
N CYS A 162 -12.08 -17.74 5.75
CA CYS A 162 -11.02 -16.73 5.86
C CYS A 162 -9.91 -16.94 4.81
N ARG A 163 -9.50 -18.20 4.54
CA ARG A 163 -8.52 -18.50 3.48
C ARG A 163 -9.03 -18.16 2.09
N GLU A 164 -10.31 -18.38 1.83
CA GLU A 164 -10.95 -18.02 0.57
C GLU A 164 -10.94 -16.50 0.38
N ALA A 165 -11.39 -15.74 1.38
CA ALA A 165 -11.33 -14.28 1.35
C ALA A 165 -9.89 -13.74 1.15
N ALA A 166 -8.90 -14.38 1.76
CA ALA A 166 -7.49 -14.05 1.54
C ALA A 166 -7.06 -14.31 0.08
N ARG A 167 -7.44 -15.44 -0.52
CA ARG A 167 -7.10 -15.76 -1.92
C ARG A 167 -7.69 -14.75 -2.90
N GLU A 168 -8.96 -14.38 -2.73
CA GLU A 168 -9.62 -13.37 -3.57
C GLU A 168 -8.87 -12.02 -3.56
N LEU A 169 -8.41 -11.61 -2.38
CA LEU A 169 -7.65 -10.36 -2.22
C LEU A 169 -6.25 -10.46 -2.83
N ALA A 170 -5.57 -11.60 -2.66
CA ALA A 170 -4.26 -11.84 -3.27
C ALA A 170 -4.33 -11.77 -4.80
N ASP A 171 -5.31 -12.44 -5.41
CA ASP A 171 -5.52 -12.43 -6.85
C ASP A 171 -5.82 -11.02 -7.38
N THR A 172 -6.66 -10.28 -6.67
CA THR A 172 -6.99 -8.90 -7.01
C THR A 172 -5.75 -8.00 -6.95
N ASN A 173 -4.93 -8.16 -5.91
CA ASN A 173 -3.73 -7.35 -5.73
C ASN A 173 -2.64 -7.67 -6.77
N VAL A 174 -2.46 -8.95 -7.12
CA VAL A 174 -1.56 -9.37 -8.21
C VAL A 174 -2.01 -8.78 -9.54
N ARG A 175 -3.31 -8.82 -9.83
CA ARG A 175 -3.87 -8.19 -11.05
C ARG A 175 -3.64 -6.68 -11.06
N ARG A 176 -3.85 -5.99 -9.94
CA ARG A 176 -3.64 -4.55 -9.80
C ARG A 176 -2.18 -4.16 -9.98
N THR A 177 -1.26 -4.78 -9.25
CA THR A 177 0.19 -4.51 -9.36
C THR A 177 0.72 -4.76 -10.77
N ARG A 178 0.25 -5.83 -11.44
CA ARG A 178 0.58 -6.08 -12.85
C ARG A 178 0.08 -4.95 -13.75
N ARG A 179 -1.17 -4.51 -13.59
CA ARG A 179 -1.74 -3.37 -14.35
C ARG A 179 -0.99 -2.07 -14.11
N ASP A 180 -0.69 -1.73 -12.84
CA ASP A 180 0.00 -0.50 -12.47
C ASP A 180 1.42 -0.46 -13.07
N ARG A 181 2.15 -1.57 -12.99
CA ARG A 181 3.45 -1.71 -13.67
C ARG A 181 3.32 -1.53 -15.18
N THR A 182 2.29 -2.12 -15.79
CA THR A 182 2.05 -1.92 -17.22
C THR A 182 1.74 -0.46 -17.56
N ALA A 183 0.92 0.22 -16.77
CA ALA A 183 0.58 1.64 -16.96
C ALA A 183 1.82 2.55 -16.83
N MET A 184 2.76 2.21 -15.94
CA MET A 184 4.05 2.90 -15.77
C MET A 184 5.01 2.67 -16.94
N LEU A 185 4.96 1.51 -17.60
CA LEU A 185 5.81 1.19 -18.77
C LEU A 185 5.37 1.90 -20.06
N LEU A 186 4.09 2.24 -20.18
CA LEU A 186 3.55 2.91 -21.36
C LEU A 186 3.85 4.42 -21.35
N THR A 187 4.07 5.00 -22.52
CA THR A 187 4.14 6.46 -22.68
C THR A 187 2.74 7.08 -22.60
N PRO A 188 2.61 8.40 -22.37
CA PRO A 188 1.30 9.07 -22.40
C PRO A 188 0.50 8.80 -23.69
N ARG A 189 1.15 8.85 -24.85
CA ARG A 189 0.52 8.60 -26.16
C ARG A 189 0.09 7.13 -26.32
N GLU A 190 0.88 6.20 -25.81
CA GLU A 190 0.52 4.78 -25.81
C GLU A 190 -0.68 4.50 -24.89
N ARG A 191 -0.76 5.15 -23.72
CA ARG A 191 -1.94 5.07 -22.84
C ARG A 191 -3.20 5.62 -23.51
N GLU A 192 -3.09 6.75 -24.19
CA GLU A 192 -4.20 7.34 -24.95
C GLU A 192 -4.72 6.37 -26.03
N ILE A 193 -3.82 5.76 -26.80
CA ILE A 193 -4.19 4.76 -27.82
C ILE A 193 -4.85 3.52 -27.18
N VAL A 194 -4.36 3.04 -26.04
CA VAL A 194 -4.99 1.92 -25.30
C VAL A 194 -6.42 2.26 -24.89
N GLN A 195 -6.69 3.49 -24.42
CA GLN A 195 -8.05 3.93 -24.05
C GLN A 195 -8.99 3.98 -25.26
N LEU A 196 -8.50 4.45 -26.41
CA LEU A 196 -9.32 4.49 -27.63
C LEU A 196 -9.60 3.08 -28.19
N ILE A 197 -8.64 2.16 -28.09
CA ILE A 197 -8.86 0.74 -28.42
C ILE A 197 -9.92 0.12 -27.50
N ALA A 198 -9.90 0.45 -26.20
CA ALA A 198 -10.90 -0.02 -25.25
C ALA A 198 -12.28 0.62 -25.43
N ALA A 199 -12.35 1.79 -26.07
CA ALA A 199 -13.58 2.38 -26.58
C ALA A 199 -14.04 1.79 -27.93
N ASP A 200 -13.48 0.64 -28.31
CA ASP A 200 -13.75 -0.11 -29.53
C ASP A 200 -13.46 0.64 -30.85
N MET A 201 -12.63 1.68 -30.81
CA MET A 201 -12.29 2.46 -32.00
C MET A 201 -11.32 1.72 -32.92
N SER A 202 -11.60 1.68 -34.23
CA SER A 202 -10.69 1.07 -35.20
C SER A 202 -9.36 1.85 -35.29
N ASN A 203 -8.31 1.23 -35.84
CA ASN A 203 -7.04 1.95 -36.04
C ASN A 203 -7.20 3.20 -36.92
N GLY A 204 -8.16 3.19 -37.87
CA GLY A 204 -8.52 4.34 -38.70
C GLY A 204 -9.18 5.45 -37.89
N ASP A 205 -10.13 5.12 -37.02
CA ASP A 205 -10.80 6.10 -36.16
C ASP A 205 -9.83 6.72 -35.15
N ILE A 206 -8.91 5.91 -34.60
CA ILE A 206 -7.84 6.38 -33.71
C ILE A 206 -6.91 7.33 -34.46
N ALA A 207 -6.52 6.99 -35.68
CA ALA A 207 -5.67 7.83 -36.52
C ALA A 207 -6.34 9.18 -36.81
N ALA A 208 -7.62 9.19 -37.17
CA ALA A 208 -8.39 10.41 -37.38
C ALA A 208 -8.50 11.25 -36.09
N LYS A 209 -8.82 10.61 -34.96
CA LYS A 209 -9.00 11.30 -33.68
C LYS A 209 -7.72 11.90 -33.10
N LEU A 210 -6.57 11.25 -33.31
CA LEU A 210 -5.28 11.70 -32.80
C LEU A 210 -4.48 12.53 -33.83
N VAL A 211 -5.03 12.75 -35.02
CA VAL A 211 -4.36 13.41 -36.16
C VAL A 211 -3.03 12.73 -36.48
N LEU A 212 -3.08 11.41 -36.67
CA LEU A 212 -1.94 10.54 -36.99
C LEU A 212 -2.21 9.73 -38.26
N SER A 213 -1.17 9.14 -38.86
CA SER A 213 -1.37 8.11 -39.88
C SER A 213 -1.76 6.78 -39.22
N VAL A 214 -2.53 5.94 -39.94
CA VAL A 214 -2.86 4.57 -39.49
C VAL A 214 -1.57 3.78 -39.19
N ARG A 215 -0.55 3.93 -40.03
CA ARG A 215 0.77 3.30 -39.82
C ARG A 215 1.45 3.75 -38.52
N THR A 216 1.28 5.01 -38.12
CA THR A 216 1.79 5.51 -36.83
C THR A 216 1.05 4.86 -35.66
N VAL A 217 -0.27 4.72 -35.76
CA VAL A 217 -1.08 4.02 -34.75
C VAL A 217 -0.67 2.55 -34.63
N GLU A 218 -0.45 1.86 -35.75
CA GLU A 218 0.05 0.48 -35.77
C GLU A 218 1.43 0.33 -35.11
N ASN A 219 2.33 1.30 -35.35
CA ASN A 219 3.63 1.33 -34.70
C ASN A 219 3.50 1.50 -33.18
N HIS A 220 2.59 2.37 -32.72
CA HIS A 220 2.30 2.49 -31.29
C HIS A 220 1.71 1.20 -30.71
N ILE A 221 0.77 0.55 -31.40
CA ILE A 221 0.20 -0.75 -30.98
C ILE A 221 1.28 -1.82 -30.89
N ARG A 222 2.20 -1.89 -31.86
CA ARG A 222 3.35 -2.81 -31.80
C ARG A 222 4.23 -2.53 -30.58
N ASN A 223 4.52 -1.27 -30.30
CA ASN A 223 5.30 -0.87 -29.13
C ASN A 223 4.58 -1.20 -27.81
N ILE A 224 3.26 -0.99 -27.74
CA ILE A 224 2.41 -1.40 -26.62
C ILE A 224 2.56 -2.91 -26.42
N ARG A 225 2.28 -3.74 -27.43
CA ARG A 225 2.41 -5.20 -27.34
C ARG A 225 3.79 -5.65 -26.84
N ARG A 226 4.87 -5.05 -27.38
CA ARG A 226 6.24 -5.33 -26.94
C ARG A 226 6.49 -4.98 -25.47
N LYS A 227 5.93 -3.87 -24.99
CA LYS A 227 6.10 -3.40 -23.61
C LYS A 227 5.21 -4.15 -22.60
N THR A 228 4.07 -4.67 -23.04
CA THR A 228 3.04 -5.24 -22.15
C THR A 228 2.93 -6.76 -22.23
N GLY A 229 3.51 -7.38 -23.27
CA GLY A 229 3.36 -8.81 -23.56
C GLY A 229 2.00 -9.18 -24.14
N ALA A 230 1.14 -8.21 -24.44
CA ALA A 230 -0.16 -8.47 -25.05
C ALA A 230 0.00 -8.98 -26.49
N SER A 231 -0.66 -10.08 -26.80
CA SER A 231 -0.66 -10.73 -28.11
C SER A 231 -1.93 -10.41 -28.91
N THR A 232 -3.06 -10.18 -28.21
CA THR A 232 -4.36 -9.94 -28.84
C THR A 232 -4.87 -8.51 -28.61
N ARG A 233 -5.80 -8.06 -29.46
CA ARG A 233 -6.49 -6.78 -29.26
C ARG A 233 -7.32 -6.79 -27.96
N GLY A 234 -7.96 -7.91 -27.63
CA GLY A 234 -8.69 -8.08 -26.37
C GLY A 234 -7.78 -7.97 -25.14
N GLU A 235 -6.56 -8.49 -25.20
CA GLU A 235 -5.56 -8.30 -24.14
C GLU A 235 -5.13 -6.84 -23.99
N ILE A 236 -5.05 -6.08 -25.08
CA ILE A 236 -4.79 -4.63 -25.02
C ILE A 236 -5.97 -3.90 -24.35
N VAL A 237 -7.22 -4.27 -24.67
CA VAL A 237 -8.42 -3.71 -24.03
C VAL A 237 -8.40 -3.95 -22.51
N ALA A 238 -7.95 -5.12 -22.07
CA ALA A 238 -7.84 -5.43 -20.63
C ALA A 238 -6.89 -4.48 -19.86
N LEU A 239 -5.94 -3.83 -20.54
CA LEU A 239 -5.01 -2.87 -19.94
C LEU A 239 -5.65 -1.51 -19.61
N ALA A 240 -6.72 -1.12 -20.31
CA ALA A 240 -7.36 0.18 -20.17
C ALA A 240 -8.18 0.35 -18.88
N SER A 241 -8.48 -0.75 -18.19
CA SER A 241 -9.36 -0.85 -17.01
C SER A 241 -8.82 -0.18 -15.73
N THR A 242 -7.85 0.73 -15.84
CA THR A 242 -7.15 1.38 -14.70
C THR A 242 -7.62 2.82 -14.44
N ASN A 243 -8.63 3.35 -15.14
CA ASN A 243 -9.07 4.75 -14.96
C ASN A 243 -10.60 4.97 -14.98
N LYS A 244 -11.36 4.06 -14.39
CA LYS A 244 -12.74 4.33 -13.97
C LYS A 244 -12.87 4.09 -12.47
N ARG A 245 -12.61 5.14 -11.69
CA ARG A 245 -13.33 5.56 -10.49
C ARG A 245 -12.70 6.84 -9.96
#